data_AF-A0AAD9XT82-F1
#
_entry.id   AF-A0AAD9XT82-F1
#
_cell.length_a   1.000
_cell.length_b   1.000
_cell.length_c   1.000
_cell.angle_alpha   90.00
_cell.angle_beta   90.00
_cell.angle_gamma   90.00
#
_symmetry.space_group_name_H-M   'P 1'
#
loop_
_entity.id
_entity.type
_entity.pdbx_description
1 polymer ?
#
loop_
_entity_poly.entity_id
_entity_poly.type
_entity_poly.pdbx_seq_one_letter_code
_entity_poly.pdbx_strand_id
1 'polypeptide(L)'
;MEVQVISKKMIKPSVPTPSHLRNMSLSLMDIRLPPMTVPFIFYYQADGNCHPNSVEHVERLKRLEKSLSEILTVYYPLAGRYVEEKLSIECNDEGVEYAEALVNGNLSQILQGQFEIKELNRFVPDYVEESATSPQVAIQINIFSCGGIAIGLRSSHRIIDGFTSSLFINGWAKACKVGNINDVIVPNFEAGILFPPRDTPVVKLALILSNTTSQIVAKRFVLDTNTLSKLKAEVTSSCGRGHIHKTSTTEIVIALIWRAQVNAARARYGYLRTSLLSVAINLRGKTFKKYPRIVAETFTLWVLLDLKQMRQRWG
;
A
#
# COMPACT_ATOMS: atom_id res chain seq x y z
N MET A 1 -9.32 7.35 -20.96
CA MET A 1 -10.17 6.13 -21.00
C MET A 1 -11.38 6.32 -20.10
N GLU A 2 -12.57 5.90 -20.55
CA GLU A 2 -13.79 5.96 -19.74
C GLU A 2 -13.95 4.69 -18.90
N VAL A 3 -14.37 4.85 -17.64
CA VAL A 3 -14.60 3.76 -16.68
C VAL A 3 -16.04 3.84 -16.21
N GLN A 4 -16.80 2.76 -16.34
CA GLN A 4 -18.18 2.65 -15.92
C GLN A 4 -18.33 1.51 -14.91
N VAL A 5 -18.67 1.84 -13.66
CA VAL A 5 -19.00 0.83 -12.64
C VAL A 5 -20.34 0.19 -12.96
N ILE A 6 -20.36 -1.14 -13.09
CA ILE A 6 -21.54 -1.93 -13.47
C ILE A 6 -22.14 -2.70 -12.29
N SER A 7 -21.34 -3.03 -11.28
CA SER A 7 -21.80 -3.71 -10.08
C SER A 7 -21.00 -3.25 -8.88
N LYS A 8 -21.64 -3.23 -7.70
CA LYS A 8 -21.00 -2.95 -6.41
C LYS A 8 -21.72 -3.77 -5.33
N LYS A 9 -20.94 -4.42 -4.47
CA LYS A 9 -21.45 -5.28 -3.37
C LYS A 9 -20.44 -5.37 -2.23
N MET A 10 -20.90 -5.90 -1.11
CA MET A 10 -20.07 -6.20 0.05
C MET A 10 -19.73 -7.68 0.09
N ILE A 11 -18.43 -8.02 0.06
CA ILE A 11 -17.96 -9.40 0.17
C ILE A 11 -17.59 -9.68 1.62
N LYS A 12 -18.28 -10.67 2.19
CA LYS A 12 -18.11 -11.10 3.58
C LYS A 12 -17.16 -12.29 3.69
N PRO A 13 -16.55 -12.52 4.86
CA PRO A 13 -15.84 -13.77 5.14
C PRO A 13 -16.72 -14.99 4.85
N SER A 14 -16.13 -16.07 4.32
CA SER A 14 -16.85 -17.30 4.01
C SER A 14 -17.26 -18.07 5.28
N VAL A 15 -16.52 -17.88 6.37
CA VAL A 15 -16.86 -18.37 7.71
C VAL A 15 -17.02 -17.16 8.62
N PRO A 16 -18.13 -17.05 9.39
CA PRO A 16 -18.35 -15.92 10.29
C PRO A 16 -17.22 -15.75 11.32
N THR A 17 -16.89 -14.50 11.63
CA THR A 17 -15.87 -14.20 12.63
C THR A 17 -16.33 -14.70 14.01
N PRO A 18 -15.53 -15.55 14.71
CA PRO A 18 -15.84 -16.01 16.04
C PRO A 18 -16.08 -14.86 17.04
N SER A 19 -16.98 -15.06 18.00
CA SER A 19 -17.36 -14.04 18.98
C SER A 19 -16.17 -13.44 19.75
N HIS A 20 -15.17 -14.26 20.10
CA HIS A 20 -13.98 -13.83 20.82
C HIS A 20 -13.00 -13.00 19.96
N LEU A 21 -13.17 -12.97 18.64
CA LEU A 21 -12.38 -12.16 17.68
C LEU A 21 -13.13 -10.93 17.18
N ARG A 22 -14.33 -10.64 17.72
CA ARG A 22 -15.18 -9.52 17.26
C ARG A 22 -14.58 -8.14 17.48
N ASN A 23 -13.65 -7.98 18.41
CA ASN A 23 -13.04 -6.69 18.71
C ASN A 23 -11.52 -6.80 18.56
N MET A 24 -10.96 -6.01 17.66
CA MET A 24 -9.53 -5.89 17.45
C MET A 24 -9.06 -4.50 17.87
N SER A 25 -8.35 -4.39 18.99
CA SER A 25 -7.79 -3.12 19.44
C SER A 25 -6.66 -2.66 18.52
N LEU A 26 -6.63 -1.38 18.17
CA LEU A 26 -5.52 -0.82 17.40
C LEU A 26 -4.27 -0.65 18.28
N SER A 27 -3.09 -0.73 17.66
CA SER A 27 -1.84 -0.46 18.34
C SER A 27 -1.55 1.05 18.50
N LEU A 28 -0.60 1.38 19.38
CA LEU A 28 -0.03 2.72 19.51
C LEU A 28 0.47 3.29 18.18
N MET A 29 0.92 2.44 17.26
CA MET A 29 1.44 2.87 15.97
C MET A 29 0.31 3.24 15.00
N ASP A 30 -0.79 2.48 15.04
CA ASP A 30 -1.96 2.70 14.20
C ASP A 30 -2.66 4.01 14.55
N ILE A 31 -2.85 4.28 15.84
CA ILE A 31 -3.55 5.50 16.31
C ILE A 31 -2.77 6.79 16.02
N ARG A 32 -1.47 6.69 15.72
CA ARG A 32 -0.62 7.84 15.37
C ARG A 32 -0.68 8.21 13.89
N LEU A 33 -1.19 7.31 13.05
CA LEU A 33 -1.35 7.61 11.64
C LEU A 33 -2.58 8.47 11.40
N PRO A 34 -2.50 9.47 10.51
CA PRO A 34 -3.69 10.17 10.07
C PRO A 34 -4.63 9.19 9.34
N PRO A 35 -5.95 9.41 9.36
CA PRO A 35 -6.88 8.72 8.47
C PRO A 35 -6.40 8.86 7.03
N MET A 36 -5.95 7.76 6.44
CA MET A 36 -5.52 7.71 5.06
C MET A 36 -5.70 6.32 4.50
N THR A 37 -6.03 6.29 3.22
CA THR A 37 -6.15 5.04 2.48
C THR A 37 -5.05 4.94 1.44
N VAL A 38 -4.47 3.76 1.27
CA VAL A 38 -3.39 3.52 0.31
C VAL A 38 -3.93 2.83 -0.94
N PRO A 39 -3.78 3.42 -2.14
CA PRO A 39 -4.17 2.77 -3.38
C PRO A 39 -3.09 1.82 -3.93
N PHE A 40 -3.51 0.69 -4.48
CA PHE A 40 -2.70 -0.26 -5.25
C PHE A 40 -3.41 -0.57 -6.58
N ILE A 41 -2.64 -0.75 -7.66
CA ILE A 41 -3.20 -1.17 -8.95
C ILE A 41 -2.32 -2.28 -9.53
N PHE A 42 -2.95 -3.38 -9.92
CA PHE A 42 -2.33 -4.51 -10.60
C PHE A 42 -2.93 -4.69 -11.98
N TYR A 43 -2.10 -4.89 -13.00
CA TYR A 43 -2.52 -5.03 -14.39
C TYR A 43 -2.25 -6.45 -14.89
N TYR A 44 -3.26 -7.07 -15.50
CA TYR A 44 -3.22 -8.43 -16.03
C TYR A 44 -3.70 -8.43 -17.47
N GLN A 45 -2.83 -8.83 -18.40
CA GLN A 45 -3.19 -9.00 -19.79
C GLN A 45 -4.15 -10.18 -19.97
N ALA A 46 -4.97 -10.12 -21.01
CA ALA A 46 -5.78 -11.25 -21.43
C ALA A 46 -4.89 -12.34 -22.02
N ASP A 47 -5.25 -13.60 -21.79
CA ASP A 47 -4.66 -14.73 -22.49
C ASP A 47 -5.36 -14.84 -23.86
N GLY A 48 -4.60 -14.69 -24.96
CA GLY A 48 -5.08 -14.92 -26.33
C GLY A 48 -6.53 -14.46 -26.61
N ASN A 49 -7.41 -15.42 -26.92
CA ASN A 49 -8.82 -15.20 -27.33
C ASN A 49 -9.78 -14.86 -26.17
N CYS A 50 -9.28 -14.54 -24.97
CA CYS A 50 -10.12 -14.19 -23.83
C CYS A 50 -10.74 -12.79 -24.03
N HIS A 51 -12.03 -12.75 -24.34
CA HIS A 51 -12.81 -11.51 -24.43
C HIS A 51 -13.65 -11.31 -23.15
N PRO A 52 -14.08 -10.07 -22.82
CA PRO A 52 -14.82 -9.75 -21.58
C PRO A 52 -16.05 -10.63 -21.30
N ASN A 53 -16.75 -11.07 -22.35
CA ASN A 53 -17.97 -11.88 -22.25
C ASN A 53 -17.71 -13.38 -22.42
N SER A 54 -16.45 -13.81 -22.49
CA SER A 54 -16.13 -15.24 -22.60
C SER A 54 -16.46 -15.97 -21.29
N VAL A 55 -16.83 -17.25 -21.40
CA VAL A 55 -17.10 -18.12 -20.24
C VAL A 55 -15.92 -18.13 -19.27
N GLU A 56 -14.70 -18.19 -19.80
CA GLU A 56 -13.49 -18.17 -18.99
C GLU A 56 -13.34 -16.88 -18.17
N HIS A 57 -13.67 -15.72 -18.76
CA HIS A 57 -13.61 -14.43 -18.09
C HIS A 57 -14.63 -14.35 -16.95
N VAL A 58 -15.87 -14.79 -17.20
CA VAL A 58 -16.92 -14.85 -16.16
C VAL A 58 -16.51 -15.76 -15.00
N GLU A 59 -15.97 -16.96 -15.30
CA GLU A 59 -15.48 -17.87 -14.27
C GLU A 59 -14.27 -17.30 -13.51
N ARG A 60 -13.42 -16.49 -14.16
CA ARG A 60 -12.31 -15.79 -13.52
C ARG A 60 -12.80 -14.76 -12.50
N LEU A 61 -13.83 -13.97 -12.84
CA LEU A 61 -14.44 -13.00 -11.92
C LEU A 61 -15.09 -13.70 -10.71
N LYS A 62 -15.84 -14.79 -10.95
CA LYS A 62 -16.41 -15.62 -9.87
C LYS A 62 -15.33 -16.18 -8.93
N ARG A 63 -14.19 -16.65 -9.48
CA ARG A 63 -13.06 -17.12 -8.66
C ARG A 63 -12.44 -16.01 -7.82
N LEU A 64 -12.31 -14.79 -8.35
CA LEU A 64 -11.81 -13.63 -7.60
C LEU A 64 -12.71 -13.33 -6.40
N GLU A 65 -14.02 -13.29 -6.62
CA GLU A 65 -15.00 -13.05 -5.55
C GLU A 65 -15.01 -14.16 -4.50
N LYS A 66 -15.09 -15.43 -4.94
CA LYS A 66 -15.11 -16.58 -4.03
C LYS A 66 -13.85 -16.62 -3.16
N SER A 67 -12.68 -16.50 -3.77
CA SER A 67 -11.41 -16.52 -3.04
C SER A 67 -11.23 -15.30 -2.13
N LEU A 68 -11.84 -14.15 -2.46
CA LEU A 68 -11.89 -12.99 -1.58
C LEU A 68 -12.70 -13.29 -0.33
N SER A 69 -13.87 -13.91 -0.48
CA SER A 69 -14.66 -14.36 0.67
C SER A 69 -13.90 -15.37 1.54
N GLU A 70 -13.19 -16.32 0.92
CA GLU A 70 -12.38 -17.31 1.64
C GLU A 70 -11.20 -16.68 2.40
N ILE A 71 -10.40 -15.82 1.76
CA ILE A 71 -9.23 -15.21 2.41
C ILE A 71 -9.65 -14.27 3.56
N LEU A 72 -10.82 -13.64 3.47
CA LEU A 72 -11.37 -12.80 4.54
C LEU A 72 -11.70 -13.58 5.81
N THR A 73 -11.80 -14.91 5.77
CA THR A 73 -11.92 -15.72 6.99
C THR A 73 -10.69 -15.61 7.89
N VAL A 74 -9.49 -15.50 7.31
CA VAL A 74 -8.23 -15.38 8.08
C VAL A 74 -7.70 -13.94 8.11
N TYR A 75 -8.23 -13.05 7.27
CA TYR A 75 -8.02 -11.60 7.30
C TYR A 75 -9.29 -10.85 7.76
N TYR A 76 -10.01 -11.45 8.71
CA TYR A 76 -11.33 -11.00 9.17
C TYR A 76 -11.44 -9.53 9.58
N PRO A 77 -10.43 -8.86 10.17
CA PRO A 77 -10.57 -7.44 10.52
C PRO A 77 -10.75 -6.53 9.31
N LEU A 78 -10.30 -6.94 8.11
CA LEU A 78 -10.50 -6.18 6.88
C LEU A 78 -11.98 -6.09 6.48
N ALA A 79 -12.81 -7.02 6.93
CA ALA A 79 -14.25 -7.02 6.72
C ALA A 79 -15.04 -6.27 7.82
N GLY A 80 -14.35 -5.68 8.80
CA GLY A 80 -14.95 -4.95 9.92
C GLY A 80 -15.14 -3.47 9.67
N ARG A 81 -15.40 -2.73 10.76
CA ARG A 81 -15.61 -1.28 10.81
C ARG A 81 -14.78 -0.64 11.91
N TYR A 82 -14.29 0.57 11.64
CA TYR A 82 -13.54 1.33 12.62
C TYR A 82 -14.49 1.97 13.64
N VAL A 83 -14.17 1.82 14.93
CA VAL A 83 -14.89 2.42 16.05
C VAL A 83 -13.97 3.42 16.73
N GLU A 84 -14.22 4.70 16.49
CA GLU A 84 -13.35 5.80 16.92
C GLU A 84 -13.28 5.88 18.45
N GLU A 85 -14.40 5.75 19.15
CA GLU A 85 -14.48 5.87 20.62
C GLU A 85 -13.67 4.78 21.33
N LYS A 86 -13.51 3.62 20.69
CA LYS A 86 -12.79 2.46 21.23
C LYS A 86 -11.38 2.32 20.68
N LEU A 87 -10.99 3.13 19.69
CA LEU A 87 -9.74 2.98 18.94
C LEU A 87 -9.53 1.52 18.49
N SER A 88 -10.57 0.92 17.92
CA SER A 88 -10.61 -0.51 17.58
C SER A 88 -11.31 -0.75 16.26
N ILE A 89 -11.16 -1.95 15.72
CA ILE A 89 -11.99 -2.47 14.63
C ILE A 89 -13.03 -3.42 15.24
N GLU A 90 -14.29 -3.12 14.99
CA GLU A 90 -15.37 -4.07 15.18
C GLU A 90 -15.38 -5.02 13.97
N CYS A 91 -14.93 -6.25 14.18
CA CYS A 91 -14.88 -7.30 13.16
C CYS A 91 -16.29 -7.88 12.96
N ASN A 92 -17.25 -7.07 12.49
CA ASN A 92 -18.68 -7.37 12.40
C ASN A 92 -19.13 -8.08 11.10
N ASP A 93 -18.18 -8.48 10.25
CA ASP A 93 -18.42 -9.13 8.96
C ASP A 93 -19.34 -8.33 8.01
N GLU A 94 -19.37 -7.00 8.11
CA GLU A 94 -20.06 -6.17 7.11
C GLU A 94 -19.45 -6.32 5.71
N GLY A 95 -18.17 -6.69 5.64
CA GLY A 95 -17.47 -7.05 4.42
C GLY A 95 -16.55 -5.96 3.89
N VAL A 96 -15.91 -6.29 2.77
CA VAL A 96 -15.14 -5.35 1.94
C VAL A 96 -15.96 -4.91 0.73
N GLU A 97 -15.79 -3.67 0.28
CA GLU A 97 -16.44 -3.22 -0.95
C GLU A 97 -15.77 -3.89 -2.16
N TYR A 98 -16.60 -4.44 -3.06
CA TYR A 98 -16.17 -5.04 -4.31
C TYR A 98 -17.01 -4.49 -5.45
N ALA A 99 -16.37 -3.83 -6.40
CA ALA A 99 -16.99 -3.27 -7.58
C ALA A 99 -16.40 -3.89 -8.86
N GLU A 100 -17.24 -4.04 -9.87
CA GLU A 100 -16.80 -4.36 -11.23
C GLU A 100 -17.11 -3.17 -12.14
N ALA A 101 -16.17 -2.86 -13.02
CA ALA A 101 -16.27 -1.74 -13.94
C ALA A 101 -15.81 -2.14 -15.34
N LEU A 102 -16.48 -1.63 -16.37
CA LEU A 102 -16.07 -1.73 -17.75
C LEU A 102 -15.19 -0.54 -18.13
N VAL A 103 -14.12 -0.80 -18.86
CA VAL A 103 -13.21 0.24 -19.37
C VAL A 103 -13.27 0.29 -20.88
N ASN A 104 -13.66 1.45 -21.40
CA ASN A 104 -13.58 1.74 -22.82
C ASN A 104 -12.13 2.12 -23.19
N GLY A 105 -11.32 1.10 -23.44
CA GLY A 105 -9.91 1.22 -23.80
C GLY A 105 -9.18 -0.12 -23.78
N ASN A 106 -7.97 -0.15 -24.31
CA ASN A 106 -7.11 -1.33 -24.28
C ASN A 106 -6.05 -1.19 -23.18
N LEU A 107 -5.90 -2.23 -22.36
CA LEU A 107 -4.88 -2.26 -21.31
C LEU A 107 -3.46 -2.00 -21.86
N SER A 108 -3.16 -2.38 -23.10
CA SER A 108 -1.85 -2.14 -23.74
C SER A 108 -1.46 -0.66 -23.78
N GLN A 109 -2.41 0.26 -23.92
CA GLN A 109 -2.17 1.70 -23.92
C GLN A 109 -1.59 2.15 -22.56
N ILE A 110 -2.11 1.61 -21.45
CA ILE A 110 -1.58 1.86 -20.10
C ILE A 110 -0.17 1.29 -19.98
N LEU A 111 0.03 0.04 -20.40
CA LEU A 111 1.32 -0.63 -20.28
C LEU A 111 2.43 0.04 -21.10
N GLN A 112 2.07 0.67 -22.23
CA GLN A 112 2.96 1.47 -23.07
C GLN A 112 3.22 2.88 -22.52
N GLY A 113 2.59 3.26 -21.40
CA GLY A 113 2.78 4.58 -20.79
C GLY A 113 1.97 5.70 -21.46
N GLN A 114 0.97 5.36 -22.27
CA GLN A 114 0.10 6.32 -22.95
C GLN A 114 -1.05 6.75 -22.01
N PHE A 115 -0.70 7.31 -20.85
CA PHE A 115 -1.67 7.78 -19.86
C PHE A 115 -1.11 8.94 -19.04
N GLU A 116 -1.99 9.79 -18.53
CA GLU A 116 -1.63 10.71 -17.46
C GLU A 116 -1.79 10.01 -16.10
N ILE A 117 -0.86 10.21 -15.16
CA ILE A 117 -0.91 9.52 -13.85
C ILE A 117 -2.25 9.77 -13.12
N LYS A 118 -2.85 10.94 -13.31
CA LYS A 118 -4.17 11.28 -12.74
C LYS A 118 -5.29 10.37 -13.24
N GLU A 119 -5.18 9.82 -14.45
CA GLU A 119 -6.16 8.89 -15.01
C GLU A 119 -6.14 7.53 -14.30
N LEU A 120 -5.00 7.15 -13.70
CA LEU A 120 -4.91 5.89 -12.96
C LEU A 120 -5.84 5.87 -11.73
N ASN A 121 -6.20 7.04 -11.20
CA ASN A 121 -7.14 7.15 -10.09
C ASN A 121 -8.53 6.60 -10.44
N ARG A 122 -8.88 6.51 -11.74
CA ARG A 122 -10.16 5.95 -12.19
C ARG A 122 -10.23 4.43 -12.05
N PHE A 123 -9.08 3.75 -11.88
CA PHE A 123 -9.01 2.29 -11.76
C PHE A 123 -8.98 1.81 -10.31
N VAL A 124 -8.97 2.71 -9.35
CA VAL A 124 -9.11 2.40 -7.91
C VAL A 124 -10.47 2.90 -7.44
N PRO A 125 -11.05 2.31 -6.38
CA PRO A 125 -12.23 2.87 -5.74
C PRO A 125 -12.05 4.35 -5.40
N ASP A 126 -13.14 5.12 -5.29
CA ASP A 126 -13.08 6.55 -4.97
C ASP A 126 -12.54 6.83 -3.57
N TYR A 127 -11.95 8.02 -3.38
CA TYR A 127 -11.43 8.40 -2.08
C TYR A 127 -12.61 8.90 -1.26
N VAL A 128 -12.91 8.17 -0.20
CA VAL A 128 -13.90 8.56 0.79
C VAL A 128 -13.11 8.80 2.07
N GLU A 129 -13.37 9.95 2.70
CA GLU A 129 -12.82 10.22 4.03
C GLU A 129 -13.29 9.13 4.99
N GLU A 130 -12.35 8.57 5.76
CA GLU A 130 -12.65 7.42 6.61
C GLU A 130 -13.64 7.79 7.72
N SER A 131 -14.82 7.19 7.64
CA SER A 131 -15.88 7.26 8.65
C SER A 131 -16.06 5.91 9.37
N ALA A 132 -16.86 5.89 10.44
CA ALA A 132 -17.20 4.66 11.16
C ALA A 132 -17.85 3.58 10.26
N THR A 133 -18.56 3.99 9.21
CA THR A 133 -19.21 3.07 8.25
C THR A 133 -18.32 2.71 7.07
N SER A 134 -17.11 3.26 6.98
CA SER A 134 -16.24 3.05 5.84
C SER A 134 -15.65 1.62 5.83
N PRO A 135 -15.69 0.92 4.69
CA PRO A 135 -14.98 -0.34 4.54
C PRO A 135 -13.48 -0.17 4.76
N GLN A 136 -12.84 -1.12 5.44
CA GLN A 136 -11.38 -1.08 5.64
C GLN A 136 -10.62 -1.36 4.34
N VAL A 137 -11.25 -2.10 3.42
CA VAL A 137 -10.74 -2.38 2.08
C VAL A 137 -11.87 -2.20 1.07
N ALA A 138 -11.53 -1.56 -0.05
CA ALA A 138 -12.37 -1.48 -1.24
C ALA A 138 -11.57 -1.97 -2.46
N ILE A 139 -12.24 -2.71 -3.34
CA ILE A 139 -11.65 -3.33 -4.53
C ILE A 139 -12.50 -2.97 -5.75
N GLN A 140 -11.84 -2.58 -6.84
CA GLN A 140 -12.46 -2.35 -8.14
C GLN A 140 -11.78 -3.22 -9.20
N ILE A 141 -12.55 -4.12 -9.80
CA ILE A 141 -12.13 -4.92 -10.94
C ILE A 141 -12.49 -4.18 -12.22
N ASN A 142 -11.48 -3.76 -12.98
CA ASN A 142 -11.66 -2.99 -14.20
C ASN A 142 -11.42 -3.90 -15.41
N ILE A 143 -12.46 -4.15 -16.19
CA ILE A 143 -12.48 -5.06 -17.31
C ILE A 143 -12.32 -4.25 -18.60
N PHE A 144 -11.20 -4.42 -19.30
CA PHE A 144 -10.89 -3.70 -20.53
C PHE A 144 -11.54 -4.39 -21.73
N SER A 145 -11.80 -3.64 -22.81
CA SER A 145 -12.39 -4.19 -24.04
C SER A 145 -11.55 -5.31 -24.68
N CYS A 146 -10.24 -5.31 -24.44
CA CYS A 146 -9.31 -6.38 -24.85
C CYS A 146 -9.34 -7.63 -23.97
N GLY A 147 -10.21 -7.71 -22.95
CA GLY A 147 -10.29 -8.81 -22.00
C GLY A 147 -9.28 -8.74 -20.84
N GLY A 148 -8.34 -7.80 -20.90
CA GLY A 148 -7.40 -7.54 -19.80
C GLY A 148 -8.10 -6.97 -18.57
N ILE A 149 -7.49 -7.11 -17.40
CA ILE A 149 -8.05 -6.65 -16.12
C ILE A 149 -7.06 -5.73 -15.41
N ALA A 150 -7.54 -4.63 -14.84
CA ALA A 150 -6.84 -3.93 -13.77
C ALA A 150 -7.58 -4.13 -12.43
N ILE A 151 -6.86 -4.62 -11.43
CA ILE A 151 -7.38 -4.76 -10.06
C ILE A 151 -6.89 -3.56 -9.26
N GLY A 152 -7.80 -2.62 -8.99
CA GLY A 152 -7.56 -1.53 -8.06
C GLY A 152 -7.97 -1.93 -6.65
N LEU A 153 -7.12 -1.65 -5.68
CA LEU A 153 -7.40 -1.85 -4.27
C LEU A 153 -7.11 -0.56 -3.52
N ARG A 154 -7.92 -0.30 -2.50
CA ARG A 154 -7.68 0.75 -1.53
C ARG A 154 -7.86 0.19 -0.13
N SER A 155 -6.86 0.35 0.72
CA SER A 155 -6.90 -0.12 2.11
C SER A 155 -6.66 1.01 3.09
N SER A 156 -7.34 0.97 4.24
CA SER A 156 -7.07 1.85 5.36
C SER A 156 -5.65 1.61 5.88
N HIS A 157 -4.86 2.68 5.98
CA HIS A 157 -3.53 2.61 6.60
C HIS A 157 -3.63 2.53 8.14
N ARG A 158 -4.82 2.74 8.73
CA ARG A 158 -5.03 2.56 10.17
C ARG A 158 -4.93 1.11 10.62
N ILE A 159 -5.20 0.15 9.72
CA ILE A 159 -5.27 -1.27 10.07
C ILE A 159 -4.12 -2.09 9.50
N ILE A 160 -3.55 -1.67 8.35
CA ILE A 160 -2.48 -2.42 7.70
C ILE A 160 -1.42 -1.48 7.11
N ASP A 161 -0.15 -1.81 7.31
CA ASP A 161 0.95 -1.20 6.55
C ASP A 161 1.17 -1.89 5.20
N GLY A 162 2.15 -1.41 4.43
CA GLY A 162 2.51 -1.99 3.13
C GLY A 162 2.97 -3.45 3.20
N PHE A 163 3.54 -3.89 4.32
CA PHE A 163 3.94 -5.29 4.49
C PHE A 163 2.72 -6.19 4.66
N THR A 164 1.80 -5.83 5.56
CA THR A 164 0.55 -6.58 5.78
C THR A 164 -0.36 -6.52 4.55
N SER A 165 -0.42 -5.38 3.85
CA SER A 165 -1.11 -5.26 2.57
C SER A 165 -0.56 -6.25 1.54
N SER A 166 0.77 -6.38 1.46
CA SER A 166 1.41 -7.36 0.56
C SER A 166 1.09 -8.81 0.95
N LEU A 167 1.03 -9.12 2.26
CA LEU A 167 0.61 -10.45 2.73
C LEU A 167 -0.83 -10.76 2.31
N PHE A 168 -1.76 -9.82 2.50
CA PHE A 168 -3.15 -9.97 2.10
C PHE A 168 -3.28 -10.19 0.58
N ILE A 169 -2.65 -9.33 -0.22
CA ILE A 169 -2.73 -9.40 -1.69
C ILE A 169 -2.14 -10.72 -2.21
N ASN A 170 -0.97 -11.12 -1.70
CA ASN A 170 -0.34 -12.38 -2.09
C ASN A 170 -1.16 -13.60 -1.61
N GLY A 171 -1.73 -13.51 -0.40
CA GLY A 171 -2.61 -14.55 0.16
C GLY A 171 -3.88 -14.73 -0.65
N TRP A 172 -4.54 -13.63 -1.02
CA TRP A 172 -5.72 -13.63 -1.88
C TRP A 172 -5.40 -14.18 -3.27
N ALA A 173 -4.32 -13.73 -3.90
CA ALA A 173 -3.89 -14.25 -5.20
C ALA A 173 -3.59 -15.76 -5.15
N LYS A 174 -2.95 -16.24 -4.06
CA LYS A 174 -2.70 -17.67 -3.84
C LYS A 174 -4.01 -18.44 -3.65
N ALA A 175 -4.92 -17.93 -2.84
CA ALA A 175 -6.22 -18.54 -2.62
C ALA A 175 -7.03 -18.62 -3.92
N CYS A 176 -7.03 -17.56 -4.73
CA CYS A 176 -7.68 -17.54 -6.04
C CYS A 176 -7.08 -18.57 -7.01
N LYS A 177 -5.76 -18.76 -6.97
CA LYS A 177 -5.06 -19.70 -7.86
C LYS A 177 -5.27 -21.16 -7.46
N VAL A 178 -5.24 -21.46 -6.15
CA VAL A 178 -5.31 -22.83 -5.62
C VAL A 178 -6.76 -23.27 -5.35
N GLY A 179 -7.66 -22.32 -5.07
CA GLY A 179 -9.06 -22.57 -4.71
C GLY A 179 -9.29 -22.95 -3.25
N ASN A 180 -8.34 -22.64 -2.36
CA ASN A 180 -8.48 -22.76 -0.91
C ASN A 180 -7.46 -21.87 -0.17
N ILE A 181 -7.57 -21.79 1.15
CA ILE A 181 -6.72 -20.95 2.01
C ILE A 181 -5.72 -21.74 2.86
N ASN A 182 -5.52 -23.04 2.61
CA ASN A 182 -4.77 -23.90 3.53
C ASN A 182 -3.29 -23.50 3.69
N ASP A 183 -2.68 -23.00 2.61
CA ASP A 183 -1.26 -22.64 2.59
C ASP A 183 -1.02 -21.12 2.61
N VAL A 184 -2.01 -20.31 3.01
CA VAL A 184 -1.84 -18.86 3.11
C VAL A 184 -1.21 -18.48 4.45
N ILE A 185 -0.45 -17.40 4.46
CA ILE A 185 0.09 -16.87 5.71
C ILE A 185 -1.07 -16.22 6.47
N VAL A 186 -1.36 -16.74 7.67
CA VAL A 186 -2.34 -16.18 8.59
C VAL A 186 -1.66 -15.11 9.44
N PRO A 187 -2.11 -13.85 9.36
CA PRO A 187 -1.58 -12.79 10.20
C PRO A 187 -2.06 -12.92 11.65
N ASN A 188 -1.27 -12.39 12.58
CA ASN A 188 -1.67 -12.19 13.98
C ASN A 188 -2.12 -10.74 14.17
N PHE A 189 -3.36 -10.52 14.60
CA PHE A 189 -4.00 -9.22 14.80
C PHE A 189 -4.05 -8.78 16.28
N GLU A 190 -3.06 -9.18 17.06
CA GLU A 190 -2.95 -8.88 18.50
C GLU A 190 -1.93 -7.76 18.77
N ALA A 191 -1.58 -6.96 17.76
CA ALA A 191 -0.56 -5.91 17.95
C ALA A 191 -1.05 -4.81 18.89
N GLY A 192 -2.35 -4.53 18.96
CA GLY A 192 -2.97 -3.71 20.00
C GLY A 192 -2.76 -4.21 21.44
N ILE A 193 -2.58 -5.53 21.64
CA ILE A 193 -2.25 -6.11 22.95
C ILE A 193 -0.76 -5.90 23.27
N LEU A 194 0.09 -6.06 22.25
CA LEU A 194 1.55 -5.92 22.39
C LEU A 194 2.00 -4.46 22.54
N PHE A 195 1.27 -3.54 21.91
CA PHE A 195 1.56 -2.12 21.86
C PHE A 195 0.28 -1.33 22.14
N PRO A 196 -0.24 -1.39 23.38
CA PRO A 196 -1.50 -0.75 23.71
C PRO A 196 -1.45 0.76 23.44
N PRO A 197 -2.57 1.35 22.98
CA PRO A 197 -2.74 2.79 22.94
C PRO A 197 -2.34 3.40 24.29
N ARG A 198 -1.64 4.53 24.25
CA ARG A 198 -1.33 5.33 25.44
C ARG A 198 -2.01 6.68 25.28
N ASP A 199 -2.34 7.34 26.38
CA ASP A 199 -2.80 8.74 26.46
C ASP A 199 -1.71 9.75 26.04
N THR A 200 -0.92 9.41 25.03
CA THR A 200 -0.03 10.36 24.37
C THR A 200 -0.85 11.16 23.38
N PRO A 201 -0.73 12.50 23.39
CA PRO A 201 -1.38 13.31 22.37
C PRO A 201 -0.95 12.78 21.00
N VAL A 202 -1.94 12.45 20.18
CA VAL A 202 -1.72 12.08 18.79
C VAL A 202 -1.05 13.30 18.18
N VAL A 203 0.28 13.24 18.03
CA VAL A 203 0.95 14.08 17.06
C VAL A 203 0.40 13.57 15.75
N LYS A 204 -0.75 14.12 15.33
CA LYS A 204 -1.24 13.99 13.99
C LYS A 204 -0.05 14.46 13.19
N LEU A 205 0.69 13.52 12.60
CA LEU A 205 1.67 13.86 11.59
C LEU A 205 0.80 14.42 10.49
N ALA A 206 0.50 15.73 10.59
CA ALA A 206 -0.22 16.46 9.60
C ALA A 206 0.64 16.25 8.37
N LEU A 207 0.19 15.35 7.51
CA LEU A 207 0.75 15.27 6.18
C LEU A 207 0.66 16.70 5.69
N ILE A 208 1.82 17.27 5.41
CA ILE A 208 2.03 18.64 4.91
C ILE A 208 1.51 18.68 3.45
N LEU A 209 0.32 18.13 3.22
CA LEU A 209 -0.36 17.96 1.95
C LEU A 209 -1.64 18.79 1.93
N SER A 210 -2.18 19.22 3.08
CA SER A 210 -3.46 19.93 3.14
C SER A 210 -3.36 21.45 2.92
N ASN A 211 -2.18 22.06 2.91
CA ASN A 211 -2.02 23.53 2.83
C ASN A 211 -1.21 24.05 1.64
N THR A 212 -0.97 23.25 0.59
CA THR A 212 -0.27 23.76 -0.60
C THR A 212 -1.26 24.11 -1.72
N THR A 213 -1.37 25.40 -2.04
CA THR A 213 -2.08 25.93 -3.23
C THR A 213 -1.42 25.58 -4.57
N SER A 214 -0.31 24.84 -4.54
CA SER A 214 0.48 24.50 -5.72
C SER A 214 -0.06 23.25 -6.40
N GLN A 215 -0.12 23.27 -7.73
CA GLN A 215 -0.43 22.09 -8.53
C GLN A 215 0.64 21.01 -8.28
N ILE A 216 0.25 19.90 -7.66
CA ILE A 216 1.11 18.73 -7.46
C ILE A 216 0.98 17.83 -8.69
N VAL A 217 2.11 17.47 -9.30
CA VAL A 217 2.17 16.50 -10.40
C VAL A 217 2.96 15.27 -9.98
N ALA A 218 2.44 14.10 -10.32
CA ALA A 218 3.14 12.83 -10.15
C ALA A 218 3.88 12.48 -11.44
N LYS A 219 5.09 11.90 -11.32
CA LYS A 219 5.89 11.36 -12.43
C LYS A 219 6.52 10.02 -12.01
N ARG A 220 6.66 9.10 -12.96
CA ARG A 220 7.33 7.81 -12.77
C ARG A 220 8.75 7.86 -13.34
N PHE A 221 9.75 7.67 -12.49
CA PHE A 221 11.15 7.55 -12.89
C PHE A 221 11.57 6.09 -12.81
N VAL A 222 12.07 5.54 -13.91
CA VAL A 222 12.50 4.13 -14.01
C VAL A 222 14.02 4.09 -14.08
N LEU A 223 14.64 3.41 -13.13
CA LEU A 223 16.08 3.13 -13.12
C LEU A 223 16.27 1.66 -13.46
N ASP A 224 16.75 1.38 -14.67
CA ASP A 224 17.00 0.01 -15.11
C ASP A 224 18.23 -0.61 -14.42
N THR A 225 18.36 -1.94 -14.57
CA THR A 225 19.44 -2.71 -13.94
C THR A 225 20.83 -2.21 -14.34
N ASN A 226 21.00 -1.77 -15.58
CA ASN A 226 22.27 -1.26 -16.09
C ASN A 226 22.64 0.07 -15.41
N THR A 227 21.69 0.99 -15.34
CA THR A 227 21.81 2.29 -14.68
C THR A 227 22.13 2.11 -13.19
N LEU A 228 21.40 1.22 -12.50
CA LEU A 228 21.65 0.92 -11.10
C LEU A 228 23.04 0.30 -10.87
N SER A 229 23.51 -0.55 -11.78
CA SER A 229 24.84 -1.16 -11.69
C SER A 229 25.95 -0.12 -11.87
N LYS A 230 25.80 0.79 -12.84
CA LYS A 230 26.73 1.92 -13.04
C LYS A 230 26.79 2.82 -11.81
N LEU A 231 25.64 3.22 -11.27
CA LEU A 231 25.55 4.04 -10.06
C LEU A 231 26.23 3.37 -8.85
N LYS A 232 26.02 2.06 -8.67
CA LYS A 232 26.69 1.29 -7.61
C LYS A 232 28.21 1.28 -7.77
N ALA A 233 28.70 1.08 -8.99
CA ALA A 233 30.14 1.06 -9.27
C ALA A 233 30.78 2.43 -8.96
N GLU A 234 30.13 3.52 -9.40
CA GLU A 234 30.59 4.89 -9.15
C GLU A 234 30.70 5.20 -7.65
N VAL A 235 29.65 4.87 -6.87
CA VAL A 235 29.65 5.05 -5.41
C VAL A 235 30.75 4.20 -4.76
N THR A 236 30.90 2.95 -5.16
CA THR A 236 31.93 2.04 -4.61
C THR A 236 33.35 2.55 -4.91
N SER A 237 33.58 3.12 -6.10
CA SER A 237 34.87 3.68 -6.48
C SER A 237 35.22 4.98 -5.74
N SER A 238 34.20 5.75 -5.36
CA SER A 238 34.36 7.04 -4.66
C SER A 238 34.54 6.87 -3.15
N CYS A 239 34.00 5.80 -2.57
CA CYS A 239 34.23 5.43 -1.18
C CYS A 239 35.60 4.72 -1.07
N GLY A 240 36.59 5.37 -0.46
CA GLY A 240 37.95 4.82 -0.31
C GLY A 240 38.00 3.42 0.35
N ARG A 241 39.16 2.74 0.26
CA ARG A 241 39.39 1.32 0.62
C ARG A 241 39.08 0.91 2.09
N GLY A 242 38.54 1.81 2.93
CA GLY A 242 38.14 1.56 4.31
C GLY A 242 36.63 1.40 4.53
N HIS A 243 35.80 1.41 3.49
CA HIS A 243 34.35 1.29 3.64
C HIS A 243 33.93 -0.18 3.91
N ILE A 244 33.64 -0.49 5.18
CA ILE A 244 33.26 -1.85 5.63
C ILE A 244 31.84 -2.22 5.17
N HIS A 245 30.99 -1.24 4.89
CA HIS A 245 29.58 -1.46 4.51
C HIS A 245 29.35 -1.36 3.00
N LYS A 246 28.78 -2.43 2.44
CA LYS A 246 28.26 -2.48 1.07
C LYS A 246 26.95 -1.69 0.98
N THR A 247 26.94 -0.61 0.21
CA THR A 247 25.75 0.23 -0.02
C THR A 247 24.66 -0.55 -0.77
N SER A 248 23.43 -0.46 -0.29
CA SER A 248 22.25 -1.09 -0.90
C SER A 248 21.72 -0.28 -2.09
N THR A 249 20.96 -0.94 -2.98
CA THR A 249 20.23 -0.24 -4.06
C THR A 249 19.31 0.83 -3.52
N THR A 250 18.61 0.54 -2.41
CA THR A 250 17.63 1.43 -1.79
C THR A 250 18.28 2.72 -1.31
N GLU A 251 19.42 2.62 -0.63
CA GLU A 251 20.17 3.79 -0.16
C GLU A 251 20.61 4.69 -1.32
N ILE A 252 21.12 4.09 -2.42
CA ILE A 252 21.55 4.84 -3.61
C ILE A 252 20.38 5.60 -4.23
N VAL A 253 19.23 4.93 -4.41
CA VAL A 253 18.05 5.56 -5.01
C VAL A 253 17.50 6.68 -4.12
N ILE A 254 17.40 6.45 -2.81
CA ILE A 254 16.97 7.46 -1.84
C ILE A 254 17.91 8.67 -1.87
N ALA A 255 19.23 8.43 -1.84
CA ALA A 255 20.23 9.50 -1.90
C ALA A 255 20.16 10.29 -3.21
N LEU A 256 19.96 9.61 -4.34
CA LEU A 256 19.81 10.25 -5.65
C LEU A 256 18.58 11.17 -5.68
N ILE A 257 17.43 10.69 -5.23
CA ILE A 257 16.19 11.48 -5.15
C ILE A 257 16.38 12.66 -4.20
N TRP A 258 16.95 12.43 -3.02
CA TRP A 258 17.15 13.49 -2.03
C TRP A 258 18.09 14.57 -2.56
N ARG A 259 19.19 14.21 -3.20
CA ARG A 259 20.11 15.14 -3.87
C ARG A 259 19.40 15.97 -4.94
N ALA A 260 18.57 15.34 -5.77
CA ALA A 260 17.80 16.03 -6.79
C ALA A 260 16.83 17.06 -6.18
N GLN A 261 16.12 16.68 -5.12
CA GLN A 261 15.20 17.58 -4.40
C GLN A 261 15.91 18.76 -3.74
N VAL A 262 17.07 18.52 -3.11
CA VAL A 262 17.90 19.58 -2.51
C VAL A 262 18.39 20.56 -3.58
N ASN A 263 18.84 20.06 -4.73
CA ASN A 263 19.28 20.90 -5.84
C ASN A 263 18.14 21.73 -6.43
N ALA A 264 16.97 21.12 -6.63
CA ALA A 264 15.77 21.82 -7.11
C ALA A 264 15.34 22.92 -6.13
N ALA A 265 15.34 22.65 -4.83
CA ALA A 265 15.05 23.64 -3.81
C ALA A 265 16.08 24.79 -3.84
N ARG A 266 17.38 24.48 -3.93
CA ARG A 266 18.43 25.49 -4.04
C ARG A 266 18.25 26.38 -5.27
N ALA A 267 17.94 25.78 -6.42
CA ALA A 267 17.68 26.53 -7.66
C ALA A 267 16.45 27.45 -7.53
N ARG A 268 15.38 26.99 -6.88
CA ARG A 268 14.16 27.78 -6.68
C ARG A 268 14.33 28.94 -5.70
N TYR A 269 15.05 28.74 -4.60
CA TYR A 269 15.13 29.71 -3.51
C TYR A 269 16.43 30.51 -3.47
N GLY A 270 17.44 30.16 -4.28
CA GLY A 270 18.75 30.82 -4.33
C GLY A 270 19.73 30.41 -3.22
N TYR A 271 19.30 29.65 -2.21
CA TYR A 271 20.14 29.18 -1.10
C TYR A 271 19.78 27.77 -0.64
N LEU A 272 20.68 27.13 0.12
CA LEU A 272 20.46 25.80 0.67
C LEU A 272 19.51 25.88 1.88
N ARG A 273 18.31 25.30 1.73
CA ARG A 273 17.35 25.16 2.83
C ARG A 273 17.69 23.96 3.70
N THR A 274 17.27 24.01 4.97
CA THR A 274 17.24 22.81 5.82
C THR A 274 16.39 21.75 5.12
N SER A 275 16.91 20.52 5.04
CA SER A 275 16.25 19.41 4.37
C SER A 275 16.22 18.21 5.30
N LEU A 276 15.03 17.63 5.42
CA LEU A 276 14.76 16.47 6.26
C LEU A 276 14.37 15.31 5.35
N LEU A 277 15.10 14.21 5.43
CA LEU A 277 14.72 12.95 4.77
C LEU A 277 14.04 12.04 5.81
N SER A 278 12.83 11.61 5.52
CA SER A 278 12.06 10.68 6.34
C SER A 278 11.87 9.35 5.59
N VAL A 279 12.32 8.24 6.18
CA VAL A 279 12.20 6.91 5.57
C VAL A 279 11.43 5.98 6.50
N ALA A 280 10.33 5.44 6.00
CA ALA A 280 9.55 4.39 6.64
C ALA A 280 10.30 3.05 6.58
N ILE A 281 10.52 2.41 7.73
CA ILE A 281 11.14 1.08 7.82
C ILE A 281 10.24 0.07 8.53
N ASN A 282 10.17 -1.15 8.00
CA ASN A 282 9.52 -2.27 8.69
C ASN A 282 10.33 -2.61 9.96
N LEU A 283 9.67 -2.51 11.12
CA LEU A 283 10.25 -2.78 12.43
C LEU A 283 10.17 -4.26 12.85
N ARG A 284 9.42 -5.10 12.13
CA ARG A 284 9.28 -6.52 12.46
C ARG A 284 10.64 -7.20 12.44
N GLY A 285 10.99 -7.87 13.52
CA GLY A 285 12.30 -8.50 13.71
C GLY A 285 13.47 -7.56 13.98
N LYS A 286 13.24 -6.24 14.14
CA LYS A 286 14.27 -5.22 14.43
C LYS A 286 14.11 -4.55 15.81
N THR A 287 13.11 -4.95 16.57
CA THR A 287 12.86 -4.50 17.95
C THR A 287 13.66 -5.34 18.96
N PHE A 288 13.90 -4.80 20.16
CA PHE A 288 14.61 -5.48 21.25
C PHE A 288 14.03 -6.88 21.55
N LYS A 289 12.69 -6.97 21.55
CA LYS A 289 11.97 -8.25 21.50
C LYS A 289 11.72 -8.60 20.03
N LYS A 290 12.22 -9.75 19.55
CA LYS A 290 11.96 -10.21 18.17
C LYS A 290 10.51 -10.65 18.06
N TYR A 291 9.67 -9.83 17.43
CA TYR A 291 8.29 -10.21 17.13
C TYR A 291 8.21 -11.05 15.85
N PRO A 292 7.25 -11.99 15.76
CA PRO A 292 7.00 -12.76 14.55
C PRO A 292 6.78 -11.85 13.34
N ARG A 293 7.21 -12.29 12.16
CA ARG A 293 6.98 -11.56 10.91
C ARG A 293 5.50 -11.49 10.52
N ILE A 294 4.64 -12.28 11.16
CA ILE A 294 3.22 -12.42 10.83
C ILE A 294 2.31 -11.45 11.59
N VAL A 295 2.84 -10.64 12.52
CA VAL A 295 2.04 -9.62 13.21
C VAL A 295 1.50 -8.64 12.16
N ALA A 296 0.18 -8.48 12.04
CA ALA A 296 -0.47 -7.48 11.18
C ALA A 296 -0.33 -6.07 11.78
N GLU A 297 -1.07 -5.07 11.29
CA GLU A 297 -1.03 -3.67 11.77
C GLU A 297 0.21 -2.86 11.35
N THR A 298 0.19 -1.55 11.63
CA THR A 298 1.26 -0.65 11.21
C THR A 298 2.48 -0.83 12.09
N PHE A 299 3.56 -1.33 11.51
CA PHE A 299 4.82 -1.51 12.25
C PHE A 299 5.99 -0.80 11.56
N THR A 300 5.86 0.53 11.48
CA THR A 300 6.77 1.41 10.73
C THR A 300 7.37 2.51 11.61
N LEU A 301 8.70 2.65 11.63
CA LEU A 301 9.39 3.83 12.16
C LEU A 301 9.80 4.76 11.02
N TRP A 302 9.73 6.07 11.27
CA TRP A 302 10.28 7.08 10.37
C TRP A 302 11.65 7.52 10.87
N VAL A 303 12.70 7.25 10.09
CA VAL A 303 14.06 7.73 10.37
C VAL A 303 14.24 9.09 9.74
N LEU A 304 14.64 10.08 10.54
CA LEU A 304 14.85 11.47 10.13
C LEU A 304 16.34 11.78 9.97
N LEU A 305 16.74 12.27 8.80
CA LEU A 305 18.12 12.72 8.51
C LEU A 305 18.13 14.20 8.14
N ASP A 306 18.96 14.99 8.85
CA ASP A 306 19.18 16.42 8.56
C ASP A 306 20.53 16.62 7.87
N LEU A 307 20.47 17.21 6.67
CA LEU A 307 21.63 17.51 5.85
C LEU A 307 22.61 18.49 6.53
N LYS A 308 22.13 19.44 7.34
CA LYS A 308 22.99 20.39 8.06
C LYS A 308 23.81 19.71 9.14
N GLN A 309 23.20 18.82 9.91
CA GLN A 309 23.90 18.03 10.93
C GLN A 309 24.90 17.03 10.30
N MET A 310 24.57 16.43 9.15
CA MET A 310 25.49 15.52 8.48
C MET A 310 26.75 16.23 7.95
N ARG A 311 26.62 17.45 7.41
CA ARG A 311 27.79 18.24 6.99
C ARG A 311 28.71 18.65 8.14
N GLN A 312 28.18 18.90 9.34
CA GLN A 312 29.00 19.25 10.50
C GLN A 312 29.75 18.04 11.09
N ARG A 313 29.25 16.82 10.87
CA ARG A 313 29.87 15.59 11.39
C ARG A 313 30.86 14.92 10.44
N TRP A 314 30.77 15.20 9.13
CA TRP A 314 31.52 14.49 8.09
C TRP A 314 32.12 15.42 7.02
N GLY A 315 32.01 16.74 7.19
CA GLY A 315 32.56 17.75 6.30
C GLY A 315 33.83 18.39 6.83
#